data_AF-A0AA92EXH0-F1
#
_entry.id   AF-A0AA92EXH0-F1
#
_cell.length_a   1.000
_cell.length_b   1.000
_cell.length_c   1.000
_cell.angle_alpha   90.00
_cell.angle_beta   90.00
_cell.angle_gamma   90.00
#
_symmetry.space_group_name_H-M   'P 1'
#
loop_
_entity.id
_entity.type
_entity.pdbx_description
1 polymer ?
#
loop_
_entity_poly.entity_id
_entity_poly.type
_entity_poly.pdbx_seq_one_letter_code
_entity_poly.pdbx_strand_id
1 'polypeptide(L)'
;MTYGIFVSVELKDYKNIVSSQLPSEEEIIASWGDTVDNPIVTISCTTFNQEAYIEDAIISFLRQKTEFPYEILVHDDASTDKTKEIILRYELLYPKIVKPLYQSVNQYSQGKKPSLINLKRANGKYIALCEGDDFWVDSNKLSIQVNVLERNMDIDLCFTEALCGKSFDDGIIFTRLNPITDSRVSFENVLTADGGLMPTASLMFRRSKTKLIEQVTEGNPPVVDYFLQVATSFPNGAIFIPQVTCFYRVNSIGSWSVRSKHEGLDETFKNLVSYISCVVAFKDKLGLEDDFDDLLNIKVLSRIDKAARKAFIMGSFCTFKRILKLRIGGYPNIKFQLIFLRGVSNSKFLFDMARFAYRIRRGLYILVIRRHSR
;
A
#
# COMPACT_ATOMS: atom_id res chain seq x y z
N MET A 1 17.37 12.59 -2.29
CA MET A 1 17.79 12.05 -0.98
C MET A 1 17.80 13.22 -0.03
N THR A 2 16.69 13.42 0.67
CA THR A 2 16.60 14.45 1.71
C THR A 2 16.81 13.71 3.02
N TYR A 3 17.80 14.16 3.79
CA TYR A 3 18.24 13.54 5.03
C TYR A 3 17.08 13.51 6.03
N GLY A 4 16.70 12.31 6.48
CA GLY A 4 15.72 12.14 7.56
C GLY A 4 16.33 12.58 8.89
N ILE A 5 15.54 13.25 9.72
CA ILE A 5 15.90 13.50 11.11
C ILE A 5 15.80 12.16 11.83
N PHE A 6 16.93 11.64 12.29
CA PHE A 6 16.96 10.49 13.21
C PHE A 6 16.52 10.99 14.59
N VAL A 7 15.22 11.00 14.88
CA VAL A 7 14.79 11.08 16.28
C VAL A 7 14.80 9.65 16.80
N SER A 8 15.64 9.35 17.77
CA SER A 8 15.46 8.14 18.57
C SER A 8 14.19 8.33 19.38
N VAL A 9 13.05 7.86 18.89
CA VAL A 9 11.89 7.66 19.79
C VAL A 9 12.33 6.54 20.71
N GLU A 10 12.33 6.76 22.02
CA GLU A 10 12.56 5.69 22.98
C GLU A 10 11.38 4.69 22.90
N LEU A 11 11.44 3.74 21.95
CA LEU A 11 10.52 2.61 21.86
C LEU A 11 10.69 1.60 23.01
N LYS A 12 11.50 1.93 24.02
CA LYS A 12 11.64 1.16 25.27
C LYS A 12 10.28 0.90 25.90
N ASP A 13 9.35 1.86 25.79
CA ASP A 13 7.98 1.69 26.25
C ASP A 13 7.22 0.61 25.48
N TYR A 14 7.42 0.46 24.16
CA TYR A 14 6.76 -0.63 23.42
C TYR A 14 7.28 -2.01 23.83
N LYS A 15 8.59 -2.18 24.06
CA LYS A 15 9.12 -3.47 24.56
C LYS A 15 8.52 -3.83 25.92
N ASN A 16 8.35 -2.84 26.80
CA ASN A 16 7.67 -3.00 28.10
C ASN A 16 6.15 -3.25 27.93
N ILE A 17 5.52 -2.62 26.94
CA ILE A 17 4.12 -2.85 26.60
C ILE A 17 3.94 -4.28 26.08
N VAL A 18 4.75 -4.77 25.15
CA VAL A 18 4.66 -6.15 24.63
C VAL A 18 4.87 -7.18 25.74
N SER A 19 5.79 -6.93 26.66
CA SER A 19 6.07 -7.84 27.78
C SER A 19 5.05 -7.77 28.92
N SER A 20 4.21 -6.73 28.97
CA SER A 20 3.12 -6.63 29.94
C SER A 20 2.00 -7.63 29.63
N GLN A 21 1.25 -8.04 30.65
CA GLN A 21 0.09 -8.91 30.46
C GLN A 21 -0.94 -8.25 29.51
N LEU A 22 -1.47 -9.03 28.57
CA LEU A 22 -2.58 -8.60 27.72
C LEU A 22 -3.88 -8.53 28.52
N PRO A 23 -4.78 -7.57 28.23
CA PRO A 23 -6.11 -7.59 28.80
C PRO A 23 -6.87 -8.84 28.35
N SER A 24 -7.77 -9.36 29.20
CA SER A 24 -8.68 -10.45 28.81
C SER A 24 -9.72 -9.96 27.80
N GLU A 25 -10.40 -10.88 27.11
CA GLU A 25 -11.51 -10.51 26.20
C GLU A 25 -12.61 -9.75 26.96
N GLU A 26 -12.92 -10.16 28.18
CA GLU A 26 -13.92 -9.51 29.04
C GLU A 26 -13.49 -8.09 29.42
N GLU A 27 -12.21 -7.87 29.74
CA GLU A 27 -11.69 -6.54 30.07
C GLU A 27 -11.78 -5.58 28.87
N ILE A 28 -11.50 -6.07 27.65
CA ILE A 28 -11.66 -5.27 26.43
C ILE A 28 -13.15 -4.94 26.23
N ILE A 29 -14.03 -5.95 26.28
CA ILE A 29 -15.47 -5.76 26.02
C ILE A 29 -16.11 -4.85 27.08
N ALA A 30 -15.69 -4.93 28.34
CA ALA A 30 -16.21 -4.10 29.42
C ALA A 30 -16.04 -2.58 29.16
N SER A 31 -15.09 -2.19 28.31
CA SER A 31 -14.89 -0.79 27.93
C SER A 31 -15.89 -0.27 26.90
N TRP A 32 -16.68 -1.14 26.23
CA TRP A 32 -17.51 -0.78 25.07
C TRP A 32 -18.92 -0.27 25.42
N GLY A 33 -19.25 -0.14 26.71
CA GLY A 33 -20.58 0.26 27.17
C GLY A 33 -21.68 -0.72 26.75
N ASP A 34 -22.88 -0.20 26.48
CA ASP A 34 -24.08 -1.01 26.19
C ASP A 34 -24.16 -1.53 24.74
N THR A 35 -23.31 -1.03 23.83
CA THR A 35 -23.32 -1.40 22.42
C THR A 35 -22.22 -2.41 22.10
N VAL A 36 -22.50 -3.70 22.31
CA VAL A 36 -21.50 -4.78 22.13
C VAL A 36 -21.63 -5.57 20.83
N ASP A 37 -22.81 -5.59 20.21
CA ASP A 37 -23.09 -6.54 19.13
C ASP A 37 -22.65 -6.10 17.71
N ASN A 38 -22.35 -4.81 17.52
CA ASN A 38 -21.98 -4.26 16.21
C ASN A 38 -20.66 -3.50 16.30
N PRO A 39 -19.55 -4.01 15.73
CA PRO A 39 -18.28 -3.30 15.77
C PRO A 39 -18.38 -1.96 15.06
N ILE A 40 -17.79 -0.91 15.63
CA ILE A 40 -17.60 0.39 15.00
C ILE A 40 -16.39 0.35 14.08
N VAL A 41 -15.34 -0.38 14.47
CA VAL A 41 -14.12 -0.56 13.68
C VAL A 41 -13.91 -2.04 13.35
N THR A 42 -13.60 -2.32 12.10
CA THR A 42 -12.98 -3.57 11.67
C THR A 42 -11.49 -3.36 11.46
N ILE A 43 -10.66 -4.08 12.19
CA ILE A 43 -9.23 -4.21 11.90
C ILE A 43 -9.08 -5.30 10.83
N SER A 44 -8.52 -4.95 9.67
CA SER A 44 -8.27 -5.90 8.58
C SER A 44 -6.79 -6.23 8.49
N CYS A 45 -6.45 -7.45 8.88
CA CYS A 45 -5.09 -8.00 8.81
C CYS A 45 -5.01 -9.14 7.79
N THR A 46 -4.02 -9.08 6.91
CA THR A 46 -3.70 -10.12 5.93
C THR A 46 -2.31 -10.65 6.22
N THR A 47 -2.14 -11.97 6.15
CA THR A 47 -0.87 -12.62 6.48
C THR A 47 -0.63 -13.87 5.63
N PHE A 48 0.65 -14.18 5.42
CA PHE A 48 1.11 -15.38 4.72
C PHE A 48 2.58 -15.66 5.09
N ASN A 49 2.84 -16.77 5.78
CA ASN A 49 4.17 -17.18 6.24
C ASN A 49 4.91 -16.09 7.04
N GLN A 50 4.26 -15.59 8.08
CA GLN A 50 4.75 -14.53 8.96
C GLN A 50 4.83 -14.98 10.41
N GLU A 51 5.25 -16.23 10.68
CA GLU A 51 5.33 -16.78 12.04
C GLU A 51 6.19 -15.92 12.99
N ALA A 52 7.17 -15.21 12.44
CA ALA A 52 8.06 -14.34 13.20
C ALA A 52 7.46 -12.96 13.56
N TYR A 53 6.28 -12.62 13.03
CA TYR A 53 5.75 -11.24 13.07
C TYR A 53 4.26 -11.15 13.46
N ILE A 54 3.44 -12.13 13.07
CA ILE A 54 1.98 -12.04 13.22
C ILE A 54 1.52 -11.87 14.67
N GLU A 55 2.28 -12.42 15.63
CA GLU A 55 1.99 -12.27 17.05
C GLU A 55 2.05 -10.80 17.50
N ASP A 56 3.06 -10.05 17.06
CA ASP A 56 3.20 -8.62 17.39
C ASP A 56 2.03 -7.80 16.81
N ALA A 57 1.57 -8.15 15.60
CA ALA A 57 0.41 -7.52 14.99
C ALA A 57 -0.84 -7.72 15.85
N ILE A 58 -1.16 -8.98 16.20
CA ILE A 58 -2.36 -9.32 16.99
C ILE A 58 -2.29 -8.69 18.39
N ILE A 59 -1.13 -8.74 19.07
CA ILE A 59 -0.90 -8.09 20.36
C ILE A 59 -1.20 -6.59 20.26
N SER A 60 -0.74 -5.92 19.21
CA SER A 60 -0.96 -4.48 19.05
C SER A 60 -2.44 -4.12 18.82
N PHE A 61 -3.21 -5.01 18.21
CA PHE A 61 -4.65 -4.83 18.00
C PHE A 61 -5.43 -5.02 19.30
N LEU A 62 -5.14 -6.07 20.07
CA LEU A 62 -5.79 -6.36 21.34
C LEU A 62 -5.50 -5.31 22.43
N ARG A 63 -4.43 -4.54 22.27
CA ARG A 63 -4.08 -3.42 23.17
C ARG A 63 -4.82 -2.12 22.85
N GLN A 64 -5.64 -2.08 21.80
CA GLN A 64 -6.41 -0.88 21.50
C GLN A 64 -7.43 -0.58 22.59
N LYS A 65 -7.41 0.66 23.08
CA LYS A 65 -8.32 1.18 24.10
C LYS A 65 -9.39 2.01 23.41
N THR A 66 -10.62 1.51 23.45
CA THR A 66 -11.78 2.11 22.79
C THR A 66 -12.99 2.07 23.70
N GLU A 67 -13.86 3.07 23.60
CA GLU A 67 -15.18 3.06 24.25
C GLU A 67 -16.27 2.49 23.33
N PHE A 68 -15.84 1.80 22.26
CA PHE A 68 -16.70 1.24 21.23
C PHE A 68 -16.19 -0.13 20.80
N PRO A 69 -17.09 -1.01 20.32
CA PRO A 69 -16.74 -2.34 19.87
C PRO A 69 -15.87 -2.32 18.61
N TYR A 70 -14.92 -3.26 18.53
CA TYR A 70 -14.15 -3.52 17.33
C TYR A 70 -14.01 -5.04 17.10
N GLU A 71 -13.74 -5.41 15.84
CA GLU A 71 -13.41 -6.79 15.49
C GLU A 71 -12.06 -6.85 14.78
N ILE A 72 -11.35 -7.97 14.94
CA ILE A 72 -10.08 -8.26 14.29
C ILE A 72 -10.33 -9.35 13.25
N LEU A 73 -10.25 -8.98 11.98
CA LEU A 73 -10.32 -9.90 10.86
C LEU A 73 -8.91 -10.26 10.41
N VAL A 74 -8.46 -11.47 10.73
CA VAL A 74 -7.19 -12.01 10.23
C VAL A 74 -7.47 -12.90 9.02
N HIS A 75 -6.82 -12.65 7.88
CA HIS A 75 -6.91 -13.50 6.70
C HIS A 75 -5.56 -14.17 6.48
N ASP A 76 -5.49 -15.46 6.81
CA ASP A 76 -4.33 -16.30 6.57
C ASP A 76 -4.42 -16.91 5.16
N ASP A 77 -3.51 -16.50 4.28
CA ASP A 77 -3.52 -16.90 2.86
C ASP A 77 -2.85 -18.27 2.62
N ALA A 78 -3.27 -19.26 3.42
CA ALA A 78 -2.78 -20.64 3.44
C ALA A 78 -1.30 -20.76 3.84
N SER A 79 -0.94 -20.21 5.00
CA SER A 79 0.41 -20.33 5.53
C SER A 79 0.80 -21.78 5.77
N THR A 80 2.09 -22.06 5.58
CA THR A 80 2.71 -23.39 5.76
C THR A 80 3.69 -23.43 6.94
N ASP A 81 3.95 -22.28 7.56
CA ASP A 81 4.72 -22.14 8.79
C ASP A 81 3.78 -22.06 10.01
N LYS A 82 4.29 -21.66 11.19
CA LYS A 82 3.49 -21.59 12.42
C LYS A 82 2.50 -20.44 12.50
N THR A 83 2.33 -19.65 11.43
CA THR A 83 1.43 -18.48 11.40
C THR A 83 0.01 -18.87 11.83
N LYS A 84 -0.51 -19.97 11.28
CA LYS A 84 -1.87 -20.44 11.56
C LYS A 84 -2.06 -20.83 13.03
N GLU A 85 -1.10 -21.54 13.60
CA GLU A 85 -1.11 -21.98 15.00
C GLU A 85 -1.09 -20.79 15.96
N ILE A 86 -0.31 -19.75 15.65
CA ILE A 86 -0.28 -18.51 16.44
C ILE A 86 -1.65 -17.83 16.41
N ILE A 87 -2.26 -17.70 15.23
CA ILE A 87 -3.58 -17.08 15.07
C ILE A 87 -4.65 -17.87 15.83
N LEU A 88 -4.65 -19.21 15.72
CA LEU A 88 -5.60 -20.09 16.39
C LEU A 88 -5.57 -19.92 17.91
N ARG A 89 -4.38 -19.72 18.50
CA ARG A 89 -4.26 -19.45 19.94
C ARG A 89 -5.03 -18.18 20.34
N TYR A 90 -4.95 -17.11 19.55
CA TYR A 90 -5.66 -15.87 19.84
C TYR A 90 -7.16 -15.95 19.52
N GLU A 91 -7.55 -16.72 18.50
CA GLU A 91 -8.96 -17.04 18.23
C GLU A 91 -9.60 -17.74 19.43
N LEU A 92 -8.90 -18.68 20.07
CA LEU A 92 -9.41 -19.39 21.26
C LEU A 92 -9.46 -18.52 22.51
N LEU A 93 -8.52 -17.56 22.65
CA LEU A 93 -8.48 -16.64 23.80
C LEU A 93 -9.43 -15.45 23.66
N TYR A 94 -9.72 -15.02 22.43
CA TYR A 94 -10.55 -13.86 22.11
C TYR A 94 -11.59 -14.18 21.01
N PRO A 95 -12.49 -15.17 21.23
CA PRO A 95 -13.39 -15.68 20.20
C PRO A 95 -14.45 -14.69 19.70
N LYS A 96 -14.80 -13.65 20.48
CA LYS A 96 -15.75 -12.60 20.07
C LYS A 96 -15.06 -11.50 19.26
N ILE A 97 -13.76 -11.29 19.49
CA ILE A 97 -12.98 -10.19 18.88
C ILE A 97 -12.20 -10.67 17.66
N VAL A 98 -11.46 -11.78 17.77
CA VAL A 98 -10.55 -12.29 16.74
C VAL A 98 -11.26 -13.31 15.85
N LYS A 99 -11.50 -12.93 14.59
CA LYS A 99 -12.28 -13.69 13.61
C LYS A 99 -11.43 -14.05 12.39
N PRO A 100 -10.61 -15.11 12.48
CA PRO A 100 -9.73 -15.48 11.39
C PRO A 100 -10.49 -16.11 10.20
N LEU A 101 -9.86 -16.07 9.03
CA LEU A 101 -10.24 -16.81 7.83
C LEU A 101 -9.00 -17.55 7.33
N TYR A 102 -9.00 -18.86 7.47
CA TYR A 102 -7.91 -19.72 7.03
C TYR A 102 -8.19 -20.24 5.62
N GLN A 103 -7.36 -19.87 4.66
CA GLN A 103 -7.45 -20.42 3.31
C GLN A 103 -6.83 -21.82 3.27
N SER A 104 -7.40 -22.70 2.44
CA SER A 104 -6.81 -24.00 2.12
C SER A 104 -5.82 -23.92 0.94
N VAL A 105 -5.94 -22.87 0.13
CA VAL A 105 -5.11 -22.61 -1.05
C VAL A 105 -4.66 -21.15 -1.01
N ASN A 106 -3.39 -20.89 -1.32
CA ASN A 106 -2.88 -19.53 -1.37
C ASN A 106 -3.57 -18.71 -2.48
N GLN A 107 -4.43 -17.75 -2.12
CA GLN A 107 -5.24 -16.98 -3.06
C GLN A 107 -4.39 -16.03 -3.91
N TYR A 108 -3.30 -15.50 -3.38
CA TYR A 108 -2.36 -14.68 -4.16
C TYR A 108 -1.80 -15.46 -5.36
N SER A 109 -1.42 -16.73 -5.17
CA SER A 109 -0.94 -17.63 -6.23
C SER A 109 -2.01 -17.93 -7.29
N GLN A 110 -3.29 -17.79 -6.93
CA GLN A 110 -4.43 -17.91 -7.83
C GLN A 110 -4.76 -16.59 -8.55
N GLY A 111 -3.91 -15.57 -8.42
CA GLY A 111 -4.09 -14.27 -9.04
C GLY A 111 -5.12 -13.37 -8.35
N LYS A 112 -5.61 -13.75 -7.15
CA LYS A 112 -6.52 -12.92 -6.35
C LYS A 112 -5.72 -11.96 -5.45
N LYS A 113 -6.42 -11.01 -4.83
CA LYS A 113 -5.84 -10.06 -3.86
C LYS A 113 -6.30 -10.37 -2.45
N PRO A 114 -5.47 -11.02 -1.62
CA PRO A 114 -5.82 -11.37 -0.24
C PRO A 114 -6.30 -10.18 0.60
N SER A 115 -5.71 -8.99 0.42
CA SER A 115 -6.08 -7.77 1.15
C SER A 115 -7.52 -7.28 0.91
N LEU A 116 -8.16 -7.68 -0.19
CA LEU A 116 -9.54 -7.31 -0.49
C LEU A 116 -10.57 -8.27 0.14
N ILE A 117 -10.17 -9.46 0.57
CA ILE A 117 -11.09 -10.49 1.07
C ILE A 117 -11.71 -10.07 2.40
N ASN A 118 -10.91 -9.51 3.32
CA ASN A 118 -11.43 -9.00 4.59
C ASN A 118 -12.40 -7.83 4.43
N LEU A 119 -12.20 -6.98 3.41
CA LEU A 119 -13.08 -5.83 3.17
C LEU A 119 -14.55 -6.26 2.93
N LYS A 120 -14.76 -7.45 2.34
CA LYS A 120 -16.08 -8.00 2.04
C LYS A 120 -16.85 -8.50 3.25
N ARG A 121 -16.14 -8.84 4.33
CA ARG A 121 -16.73 -9.41 5.56
C ARG A 121 -16.62 -8.46 6.76
N ALA A 122 -16.19 -7.22 6.54
CA ALA A 122 -16.04 -6.18 7.54
C ALA A 122 -17.40 -5.61 7.97
N ASN A 123 -17.68 -5.60 9.28
CA ASN A 123 -18.92 -5.09 9.84
C ASN A 123 -18.81 -3.65 10.37
N GLY A 124 -17.58 -3.19 10.65
CA GLY A 124 -17.26 -1.85 11.14
C GLY A 124 -17.78 -0.72 10.25
N LYS A 125 -18.23 0.38 10.86
CA LYS A 125 -18.40 1.66 10.16
C LYS A 125 -17.08 2.11 9.53
N TYR A 126 -15.97 1.82 10.21
CA TYR A 126 -14.61 2.09 9.77
C TYR A 126 -13.80 0.81 9.58
N ILE A 127 -12.84 0.87 8.66
CA ILE A 127 -11.86 -0.19 8.43
C ILE A 127 -10.47 0.39 8.70
N ALA A 128 -9.73 -0.22 9.62
CA ALA A 128 -8.33 0.08 9.89
C ALA A 128 -7.46 -1.05 9.31
N LEU A 129 -6.37 -0.69 8.62
CA LEU A 129 -5.48 -1.66 7.98
C LEU A 129 -4.20 -1.87 8.80
N CYS A 130 -3.71 -3.11 8.83
CA CYS A 130 -2.37 -3.47 9.29
C CYS A 130 -2.02 -4.87 8.79
N GLU A 131 -0.91 -5.03 8.07
CA GLU A 131 -0.46 -6.34 7.58
C GLU A 131 0.18 -7.15 8.72
N GLY A 132 0.26 -8.47 8.57
CA GLY A 132 0.75 -9.36 9.64
C GLY A 132 2.25 -9.27 9.93
N ASP A 133 3.02 -8.55 9.09
CA ASP A 133 4.42 -8.21 9.36
C ASP A 133 4.63 -6.81 9.95
N ASP A 134 3.57 -6.03 10.11
CA ASP A 134 3.55 -4.71 10.75
C ASP A 134 2.83 -4.76 12.10
N PHE A 135 2.86 -3.67 12.87
CA PHE A 135 2.12 -3.57 14.12
C PHE A 135 1.88 -2.11 14.54
N TRP A 136 0.97 -1.90 15.49
CA TRP A 136 0.68 -0.59 16.07
C TRP A 136 1.47 -0.35 17.35
N VAL A 137 1.93 0.89 17.56
CA VAL A 137 2.71 1.30 18.74
C VAL A 137 1.92 2.19 19.70
N ASP A 138 0.72 2.62 19.31
CA ASP A 138 -0.16 3.46 20.13
C ASP A 138 -1.48 2.74 20.42
N SER A 139 -1.78 2.56 21.70
CA SER A 139 -3.03 1.93 22.16
C SER A 139 -4.28 2.76 21.89
N ASN A 140 -4.16 4.05 21.56
CA ASN A 140 -5.30 4.94 21.32
C ASN A 140 -5.56 5.19 19.83
N LYS A 141 -4.80 4.54 18.92
CA LYS A 141 -4.88 4.77 17.47
C LYS A 141 -6.32 4.72 16.94
N LEU A 142 -7.08 3.68 17.30
CA LEU A 142 -8.46 3.54 16.83
C LEU A 142 -9.34 4.71 17.28
N SER A 143 -9.31 5.05 18.57
CA SER A 143 -10.09 6.14 19.15
C SER A 143 -9.75 7.48 18.52
N ILE A 144 -8.46 7.75 18.29
CA ILE A 144 -7.97 8.97 17.63
C ILE A 144 -8.54 9.06 16.21
N GLN A 145 -8.40 7.99 15.41
CA GLN A 145 -8.80 8.00 14.01
C GLN A 145 -10.33 8.05 13.82
N VAL A 146 -11.09 7.33 14.66
CA VAL A 146 -12.55 7.42 14.68
C VAL A 146 -12.98 8.85 15.00
N ASN A 147 -12.43 9.47 16.05
CA ASN A 147 -12.75 10.85 16.42
C ASN A 147 -12.44 11.85 15.29
N VAL A 148 -11.33 11.65 14.58
CA VAL A 148 -10.96 12.49 13.43
C VAL A 148 -11.98 12.34 12.30
N LEU A 149 -12.38 11.12 11.94
CA LEU A 149 -13.35 10.91 10.87
C LEU A 149 -14.76 11.37 11.27
N GLU A 150 -15.21 11.18 12.51
CA GLU A 150 -16.51 11.70 12.96
C GLU A 150 -16.58 13.24 12.91
N ARG A 151 -15.46 13.94 13.17
CA ARG A 151 -15.39 15.41 13.09
C ARG A 151 -15.27 15.94 11.65
N ASN A 152 -14.89 15.10 10.70
CA ASN A 152 -14.69 15.47 9.29
C ASN A 152 -15.57 14.58 8.41
N MET A 153 -16.89 14.83 8.41
CA MET A 153 -17.87 14.00 7.72
C MET A 153 -17.72 13.99 6.19
N ASP A 154 -17.08 15.00 5.61
CA ASP A 154 -16.75 15.08 4.19
C ASP A 154 -15.49 14.26 3.82
N ILE A 155 -14.73 13.78 4.81
CA ILE A 155 -13.54 12.96 4.61
C ILE A 155 -13.85 11.49 4.89
N ASP A 156 -13.31 10.63 4.02
CA ASP A 156 -13.47 9.19 4.08
C ASP A 156 -12.20 8.44 4.48
N LEU A 157 -11.04 9.11 4.51
CA LEU A 157 -9.73 8.53 4.80
C LEU A 157 -8.94 9.39 5.80
N CYS A 158 -8.36 8.76 6.80
CA CYS A 158 -7.31 9.34 7.62
C CYS A 158 -6.12 8.39 7.79
N PHE A 159 -4.97 8.95 8.11
CA PHE A 159 -3.74 8.19 8.30
C PHE A 159 -2.81 8.92 9.26
N THR A 160 -1.82 8.20 9.79
CA THR A 160 -0.92 8.70 10.83
C THR A 160 0.53 8.61 10.37
N GLU A 161 1.46 9.11 11.19
CA GLU A 161 2.88 8.80 11.01
C GLU A 161 3.19 7.34 11.37
N ALA A 162 4.26 6.82 10.77
CA ALA A 162 4.78 5.49 11.05
C ALA A 162 6.30 5.53 11.27
N LEU A 163 6.78 4.69 12.18
CA LEU A 163 8.20 4.32 12.24
C LEU A 163 8.49 3.27 11.18
N CYS A 164 9.74 3.15 10.72
CA CYS A 164 10.10 2.03 9.86
C CYS A 164 11.54 1.53 10.08
N GLY A 165 11.67 0.22 10.23
CA GLY A 165 12.94 -0.45 10.53
C GLY A 165 12.81 -1.96 10.34
N LYS A 166 13.88 -2.73 10.59
CA LYS A 166 13.80 -4.21 10.53
C LYS A 166 13.31 -4.79 11.84
N SER A 167 13.66 -4.15 12.95
CA SER A 167 13.24 -4.49 14.31
C SER A 167 13.20 -3.22 15.19
N PHE A 168 12.75 -3.37 16.44
CA PHE A 168 12.79 -2.28 17.43
C PHE A 168 14.20 -1.73 17.68
N ASP A 169 15.22 -2.57 17.56
CA ASP A 169 16.60 -2.24 17.91
C ASP A 169 17.33 -1.46 16.83
N ASP A 170 16.81 -1.47 15.60
CA ASP A 170 17.31 -0.68 14.46
C ASP A 170 16.23 0.25 13.86
N GLY A 171 15.13 0.44 14.58
CA GLY A 171 14.03 1.31 14.19
C GLY A 171 14.50 2.75 14.00
N ILE A 172 14.51 3.22 12.76
CA ILE A 172 14.75 4.62 12.43
C ILE A 172 13.36 5.27 12.25
N ILE A 173 13.18 6.53 12.68
CA ILE A 173 12.04 7.30 12.17
C ILE A 173 12.22 7.41 10.66
N PHE A 174 11.40 6.68 9.92
CA PHE A 174 11.32 6.80 8.48
C PHE A 174 10.06 7.60 8.15
N THR A 175 10.14 8.91 8.30
CA THR A 175 9.08 9.79 7.81
C THR A 175 9.21 9.89 6.28
N ARG A 176 8.31 9.25 5.52
CA ARG A 176 8.17 9.51 4.07
C ARG A 176 7.59 10.89 3.77
N LEU A 177 7.11 11.57 4.80
CA LEU A 177 6.45 12.86 4.74
C LEU A 177 7.38 13.93 5.31
N ASN A 178 8.28 14.44 4.47
CA ASN A 178 8.76 15.79 4.71
C ASN A 178 7.54 16.72 4.69
N PRO A 179 7.47 17.63 5.67
CA PRO A 179 6.28 17.81 6.50
C PRO A 179 5.09 18.22 5.65
N ILE A 180 4.02 17.42 5.69
CA ILE A 180 2.70 17.95 5.34
C ILE A 180 2.34 18.88 6.51
N THR A 181 2.50 20.18 6.28
CA THR A 181 2.17 21.23 7.28
C THR A 181 0.67 21.39 7.47
N ASP A 182 -0.12 20.79 6.58
CA ASP A 182 -1.58 20.77 6.63
C ASP A 182 -2.07 19.40 7.11
N SER A 183 -3.02 19.39 8.03
CA SER A 183 -3.70 18.16 8.44
C SER A 183 -4.58 17.61 7.31
N ARG A 184 -4.95 18.41 6.31
CA ARG A 184 -5.70 17.95 5.15
C ARG A 184 -4.80 17.77 3.92
N VAL A 185 -4.79 16.56 3.38
CA VAL A 185 -4.12 16.21 2.12
C VAL A 185 -5.14 16.23 1.00
N SER A 186 -4.93 17.04 -0.04
CA SER A 186 -5.81 17.06 -1.21
C SER A 186 -5.84 15.71 -1.95
N PHE A 187 -6.94 15.41 -2.62
CA PHE A 187 -7.04 14.23 -3.49
C PHE A 187 -5.94 14.20 -4.56
N GLU A 188 -5.59 15.37 -5.12
CA GLU A 188 -4.49 15.54 -6.07
C GLU A 188 -3.15 15.04 -5.51
N ASN A 189 -2.83 15.38 -4.27
CA ASN A 189 -1.60 14.94 -3.61
C ASN A 189 -1.61 13.43 -3.37
N VAL A 190 -2.75 12.83 -3.02
CA VAL A 190 -2.87 11.37 -2.87
C VAL A 190 -2.68 10.67 -4.22
N LEU A 191 -3.37 11.16 -5.25
CA LEU A 191 -3.32 10.64 -6.62
C LEU A 191 -1.90 10.68 -7.19
N THR A 192 -1.16 11.75 -6.92
CA THR A 192 0.20 11.95 -7.43
C THR A 192 1.28 11.31 -6.55
N ALA A 193 0.97 10.80 -5.37
CA ALA A 193 1.98 10.18 -4.50
C ALA A 193 2.31 8.71 -4.84
N ASP A 194 1.60 8.08 -5.78
CA ASP A 194 1.87 6.72 -6.28
C ASP A 194 1.96 5.65 -5.17
N GLY A 195 1.13 5.80 -4.13
CA GLY A 195 1.06 4.91 -2.96
C GLY A 195 2.19 5.12 -1.94
N GLY A 196 3.11 6.04 -2.20
CA GLY A 196 4.25 6.31 -1.33
C GLY A 196 3.96 7.21 -0.13
N LEU A 197 2.76 7.81 -0.05
CA LEU A 197 2.41 8.81 0.95
C LEU A 197 2.06 8.20 2.30
N MET A 198 1.19 7.18 2.28
CA MET A 198 0.55 6.67 3.48
C MET A 198 1.03 5.23 3.74
N PRO A 199 1.71 4.97 4.88
CA PRO A 199 2.01 3.61 5.31
C PRO A 199 0.71 2.81 5.49
N THR A 200 0.63 1.59 4.97
CA THR A 200 -0.62 0.81 4.98
C THR A 200 -1.14 0.58 6.40
N ALA A 201 -0.27 0.25 7.35
CA ALA A 201 -0.62 0.09 8.76
C ALA A 201 -1.18 1.35 9.45
N SER A 202 -1.02 2.53 8.84
CA SER A 202 -1.53 3.79 9.39
C SER A 202 -2.97 4.10 8.98
N LEU A 203 -3.48 3.47 7.92
CA LEU A 203 -4.75 3.84 7.27
C LEU A 203 -5.97 3.47 8.11
N MET A 204 -6.94 4.39 8.18
CA MET A 204 -8.34 4.11 8.54
C MET A 204 -9.27 4.83 7.57
N PHE A 205 -10.28 4.12 7.06
CA PHE A 205 -11.26 4.70 6.15
C PHE A 205 -12.69 4.23 6.42
N ARG A 206 -13.67 4.94 5.88
CA ARG A 206 -15.09 4.57 5.98
C ARG A 206 -15.39 3.33 5.14
N ARG A 207 -16.07 2.34 5.73
CA ARG A 207 -16.47 1.11 5.03
C ARG A 207 -17.32 1.39 3.78
N SER A 208 -18.04 2.51 3.71
CA SER A 208 -18.80 2.93 2.52
C SER A 208 -17.96 2.95 1.23
N LYS A 209 -16.62 3.07 1.32
CA LYS A 209 -15.71 3.06 0.17
C LYS A 209 -15.37 1.67 -0.36
N THR A 210 -15.71 0.57 0.32
CA THR A 210 -15.34 -0.79 -0.12
C THR A 210 -15.83 -1.11 -1.53
N LYS A 211 -17.05 -0.68 -1.89
CA LYS A 211 -17.57 -0.84 -3.26
C LYS A 211 -16.73 -0.11 -4.30
N LEU A 212 -16.26 1.10 -4.00
CA LEU A 212 -15.39 1.85 -4.91
C LEU A 212 -14.01 1.20 -5.00
N ILE A 213 -13.45 0.72 -3.88
CA ILE A 213 -12.21 -0.06 -3.87
C ILE A 213 -12.33 -1.27 -4.80
N GLU A 214 -13.42 -2.05 -4.70
CA GLU A 214 -13.66 -3.19 -5.58
C GLU A 214 -13.64 -2.76 -7.05
N GLN A 215 -14.40 -1.72 -7.42
CA GLN A 215 -14.48 -1.21 -8.78
C GLN A 215 -13.12 -0.78 -9.36
N VAL A 216 -12.31 -0.05 -8.58
CA VAL A 216 -11.00 0.42 -9.07
C VAL A 216 -9.93 -0.68 -9.06
N THR A 217 -10.19 -1.80 -8.39
CA THR A 217 -9.27 -2.95 -8.31
C THR A 217 -9.70 -4.13 -9.20
N GLU A 218 -10.80 -4.02 -9.95
CA GLU A 218 -11.27 -5.04 -10.91
C GLU A 218 -10.19 -5.44 -11.93
N GLY A 219 -9.28 -4.53 -12.29
CA GLY A 219 -8.13 -4.78 -13.17
C GLY A 219 -6.97 -5.58 -12.55
N ASN A 220 -7.16 -6.10 -11.33
CA ASN A 220 -6.20 -6.89 -10.56
C ASN A 220 -4.85 -6.18 -10.35
N PRO A 221 -4.82 -5.01 -9.69
CA PRO A 221 -3.66 -4.11 -9.69
C PRO A 221 -2.38 -4.77 -9.16
N PRO A 222 -1.19 -4.38 -9.62
CA PRO A 222 0.05 -4.95 -9.12
C PRO A 222 0.32 -4.60 -7.65
N VAL A 223 -0.19 -3.45 -7.20
CA VAL A 223 -0.08 -2.94 -5.83
C VAL A 223 -1.47 -2.41 -5.46
N VAL A 224 -2.13 -3.03 -4.48
CA VAL A 224 -3.50 -2.67 -4.08
C VAL A 224 -3.53 -1.33 -3.34
N ASP A 225 -2.50 -1.06 -2.54
CA ASP A 225 -2.42 0.07 -1.61
C ASP A 225 -2.65 1.42 -2.29
N TYR A 226 -2.06 1.63 -3.48
CA TYR A 226 -2.27 2.86 -4.24
C TYR A 226 -3.73 3.06 -4.64
N PHE A 227 -4.36 2.03 -5.21
CA PHE A 227 -5.76 2.12 -5.65
C PHE A 227 -6.72 2.24 -4.47
N LEU A 228 -6.39 1.61 -3.34
CA LEU A 228 -7.12 1.77 -2.09
C LEU A 228 -7.02 3.22 -1.57
N GLN A 229 -5.82 3.81 -1.55
CA GLN A 229 -5.61 5.20 -1.13
C GLN A 229 -6.37 6.19 -2.04
N VAL A 230 -6.32 5.99 -3.36
CA VAL A 230 -7.08 6.81 -4.32
C VAL A 230 -8.59 6.66 -4.11
N ALA A 231 -9.11 5.44 -4.03
CA ALA A 231 -10.54 5.21 -3.83
C ALA A 231 -11.06 5.79 -2.50
N THR A 232 -10.28 5.65 -1.44
CA THR A 232 -10.72 6.09 -0.10
C THR A 232 -10.53 7.59 0.14
N SER A 233 -9.65 8.26 -0.62
CA SER A 233 -9.49 9.72 -0.56
C SER A 233 -10.39 10.49 -1.53
N PHE A 234 -10.96 9.84 -2.55
CA PHE A 234 -11.82 10.53 -3.51
C PHE A 234 -13.16 10.96 -2.89
N PRO A 235 -13.67 12.19 -3.15
CA PRO A 235 -13.02 13.29 -3.89
C PRO A 235 -12.29 14.29 -2.98
N ASN A 236 -12.48 14.21 -1.66
CA ASN A 236 -12.19 15.29 -0.72
C ASN A 236 -10.80 15.25 -0.09
N GLY A 237 -10.00 14.24 -0.44
CA GLY A 237 -8.67 14.01 0.10
C GLY A 237 -8.67 13.15 1.37
N ALA A 238 -7.70 13.39 2.24
CA ALA A 238 -7.50 12.63 3.47
C ALA A 238 -7.08 13.55 4.63
N ILE A 239 -7.27 13.09 5.87
CA ILE A 239 -6.69 13.74 7.05
C ILE A 239 -5.41 13.03 7.48
N PHE A 240 -4.31 13.78 7.53
CA PHE A 240 -3.06 13.39 8.16
C PHE A 240 -3.08 13.76 9.64
N ILE A 241 -2.72 12.79 10.49
CA ILE A 241 -2.63 12.93 11.94
C ILE A 241 -1.13 12.84 12.29
N PRO A 242 -0.49 13.93 12.74
CA PRO A 242 0.96 14.00 12.99
C PRO A 242 1.33 13.32 14.32
N GLN A 243 0.96 12.04 14.44
CA GLN A 243 1.22 11.18 15.58
C GLN A 243 1.74 9.85 15.07
N VAL A 244 2.79 9.35 15.70
CA VAL A 244 3.35 8.03 15.39
C VAL A 244 2.47 6.96 16.03
N THR A 245 1.77 6.16 15.22
CA THR A 245 0.87 5.11 15.76
C THR A 245 1.18 3.70 15.28
N CYS A 246 2.05 3.55 14.28
CA CYS A 246 2.42 2.24 13.75
C CYS A 246 3.90 2.11 13.42
N PHE A 247 4.36 0.88 13.31
CA PHE A 247 5.70 0.52 12.87
C PHE A 247 5.59 -0.34 11.60
N TYR A 248 6.18 0.15 10.53
CA TYR A 248 6.27 -0.52 9.24
C TYR A 248 7.58 -1.30 9.15
N ARG A 249 7.54 -2.63 9.10
CA ARG A 249 8.78 -3.43 9.02
C ARG A 249 9.31 -3.49 7.60
N VAL A 250 10.59 -3.15 7.43
CA VAL A 250 11.28 -3.28 6.14
C VAL A 250 12.09 -4.56 6.06
N ASN A 251 12.02 -5.21 4.91
CA ASN A 251 12.72 -6.46 4.61
C ASN A 251 12.33 -7.64 5.51
N SER A 252 11.12 -7.63 6.07
CA SER A 252 10.54 -8.81 6.70
C SER A 252 10.56 -9.98 5.72
N ILE A 253 10.84 -11.18 6.22
CA ILE A 253 10.87 -12.39 5.40
C ILE A 253 9.50 -12.58 4.76
N GLY A 254 9.46 -12.85 3.45
CA GLY A 254 8.21 -12.99 2.71
C GLY A 254 7.52 -11.67 2.33
N SER A 255 7.98 -10.50 2.81
CA SER A 255 7.32 -9.21 2.53
C SER A 255 7.44 -8.74 1.07
N TRP A 256 6.56 -7.80 0.69
CA TRP A 256 6.63 -7.14 -0.61
C TRP A 256 7.97 -6.41 -0.84
N SER A 257 8.57 -5.85 0.21
CA SER A 257 9.85 -5.13 0.13
C SER A 257 11.03 -6.02 -0.29
N VAL A 258 10.98 -7.33 0.04
CA VAL A 258 11.96 -8.33 -0.41
C VAL A 258 11.65 -8.80 -1.83
N ARG A 259 10.37 -9.07 -2.13
CA ARG A 259 9.94 -9.57 -3.46
C ARG A 259 10.23 -8.55 -4.57
N SER A 260 9.94 -7.27 -4.34
CA SER A 260 10.11 -6.20 -5.33
C SER A 260 11.56 -6.01 -5.79
N LYS A 261 12.55 -6.37 -4.96
CA LYS A 261 13.99 -6.31 -5.32
C LYS A 261 14.40 -7.34 -6.36
N HIS A 262 13.68 -8.46 -6.44
CA HIS A 262 14.01 -9.61 -7.30
C HIS A 262 13.06 -9.71 -8.50
N GLU A 263 12.26 -8.69 -8.77
CA GLU A 263 11.27 -8.70 -9.84
C GLU A 263 11.94 -8.70 -11.23
N GLY A 264 11.69 -9.76 -12.01
CA GLY A 264 12.13 -9.89 -13.39
C GLY A 264 11.38 -8.99 -14.38
N LEU A 265 11.87 -8.90 -15.62
CA LEU A 265 11.31 -7.99 -16.63
C LEU A 265 9.90 -8.36 -17.09
N ASP A 266 9.58 -9.64 -17.19
CA ASP A 266 8.24 -10.08 -17.60
C ASP A 266 7.21 -9.71 -16.53
N GLU A 267 7.58 -9.81 -15.26
CA GLU A 267 6.72 -9.41 -14.15
C GLU A 267 6.53 -7.89 -14.12
N THR A 268 7.61 -7.11 -14.32
CA THR A 268 7.52 -5.66 -14.49
C THR A 268 6.58 -5.28 -15.65
N PHE A 269 6.63 -6.00 -16.78
CA PHE A 269 5.73 -5.74 -17.91
C PHE A 269 4.27 -6.06 -17.58
N LYS A 270 3.99 -7.21 -16.95
CA LYS A 270 2.64 -7.57 -16.49
C LYS A 270 2.08 -6.55 -15.50
N ASN A 271 2.90 -6.15 -14.53
CA ASN A 271 2.53 -5.15 -13.53
C ASN A 271 2.25 -3.79 -14.14
N LEU A 272 3.02 -3.38 -15.16
CA LEU A 272 2.74 -2.15 -15.91
C LEU A 272 1.40 -2.22 -16.63
N VAL A 273 1.12 -3.31 -17.35
CA VAL A 273 -0.15 -3.47 -18.08
C VAL A 273 -1.33 -3.46 -17.12
N SER A 274 -1.26 -4.23 -16.02
CA SER A 274 -2.31 -4.26 -15.00
C SER A 274 -2.53 -2.89 -14.34
N TYR A 275 -1.45 -2.17 -14.02
CA TYR A 275 -1.54 -0.81 -13.48
C TYR A 275 -2.31 0.12 -14.42
N ILE A 276 -1.96 0.13 -15.72
CA ILE A 276 -2.62 1.00 -16.71
C ILE A 276 -4.08 0.60 -16.88
N SER A 277 -4.40 -0.70 -16.91
CA SER A 277 -5.79 -1.17 -16.97
C SER A 277 -6.61 -0.69 -15.77
N CYS A 278 -6.05 -0.74 -14.56
CA CYS A 278 -6.72 -0.22 -13.37
C CYS A 278 -6.88 1.30 -13.42
N VAL A 279 -5.88 2.02 -13.93
CA VAL A 279 -5.94 3.47 -14.15
C VAL A 279 -7.10 3.86 -15.06
N VAL A 280 -7.22 3.18 -16.21
CA VAL A 280 -8.34 3.38 -17.14
C VAL A 280 -9.67 3.07 -16.47
N ALA A 281 -9.76 1.93 -15.76
CA ALA A 281 -10.97 1.53 -15.08
C ALA A 281 -11.43 2.58 -14.05
N PHE A 282 -10.54 3.13 -13.23
CA PHE A 282 -10.95 4.12 -12.25
C PHE A 282 -11.27 5.49 -12.86
N LYS A 283 -10.59 5.91 -13.94
CA LYS A 283 -10.95 7.14 -14.66
C LYS A 283 -12.42 7.13 -15.07
N ASP A 284 -12.85 6.01 -15.67
CA ASP A 284 -14.24 5.82 -16.10
C ASP A 284 -15.23 5.81 -14.91
N LYS A 285 -14.81 5.26 -13.76
CA LYS A 285 -15.67 5.13 -12.57
C LYS A 285 -15.77 6.40 -11.72
N LEU A 286 -14.68 7.17 -11.63
CA LEU A 286 -14.61 8.39 -10.81
C LEU A 286 -15.14 9.62 -11.54
N GLY A 287 -15.28 9.59 -12.87
CA GLY A 287 -15.74 10.73 -13.64
C GLY A 287 -14.84 11.95 -13.45
N LEU A 288 -13.52 11.72 -13.47
CA LEU A 288 -12.52 12.73 -13.15
C LEU A 288 -12.59 13.92 -14.11
N GLU A 289 -12.36 15.12 -13.56
CA GLU A 289 -12.16 16.34 -14.33
C GLU A 289 -10.88 16.27 -15.18
N ASP A 290 -10.78 17.14 -16.19
CA ASP A 290 -9.70 17.11 -17.20
C ASP A 290 -8.30 17.27 -16.57
N ASP A 291 -8.17 18.04 -15.49
CA ASP A 291 -6.92 18.27 -14.78
C ASP A 291 -6.40 17.00 -14.06
N PHE A 292 -7.29 16.26 -13.40
CA PHE A 292 -6.95 14.98 -12.80
C PHE A 292 -6.58 13.96 -13.88
N ASP A 293 -7.29 13.95 -15.02
CA ASP A 293 -6.93 13.07 -16.15
C ASP A 293 -5.49 13.32 -16.62
N ASP A 294 -5.09 14.58 -16.78
CA ASP A 294 -3.72 14.93 -17.15
C ASP A 294 -2.68 14.45 -16.12
N LEU A 295 -3.00 14.51 -14.82
CA LEU A 295 -2.12 13.96 -13.77
C LEU A 295 -1.99 12.44 -13.85
N LEU A 296 -3.09 11.70 -14.07
CA LEU A 296 -3.06 10.25 -14.30
C LEU A 296 -2.22 9.93 -15.53
N ASN A 297 -2.41 10.70 -16.61
CA ASN A 297 -1.67 10.55 -17.85
C ASN A 297 -0.16 10.66 -17.60
N ILE A 298 0.27 11.69 -16.88
CA ILE A 298 1.68 11.87 -16.49
C ILE A 298 2.20 10.67 -15.68
N LYS A 299 1.40 10.10 -14.76
CA LYS A 299 1.81 8.93 -13.97
C LYS A 299 1.95 7.66 -14.78
N VAL A 300 1.00 7.38 -15.66
CA VAL A 300 1.08 6.27 -16.62
C VAL A 300 2.34 6.40 -17.46
N LEU A 301 2.61 7.57 -18.02
CA LEU A 301 3.81 7.84 -18.81
C LEU A 301 5.11 7.62 -18.01
N SER A 302 5.18 8.12 -16.78
CA SER A 302 6.33 7.94 -15.88
C SER A 302 6.61 6.46 -15.58
N ARG A 303 5.57 5.65 -15.36
CA ARG A 303 5.73 4.21 -15.10
C ARG A 303 6.18 3.44 -16.34
N ILE A 304 5.66 3.80 -17.53
CA ILE A 304 6.12 3.24 -18.80
C ILE A 304 7.60 3.56 -19.02
N ASP A 305 8.02 4.81 -18.80
CA ASP A 305 9.42 5.22 -18.94
C ASP A 305 10.33 4.45 -17.98
N LYS A 306 9.94 4.30 -16.71
CA LYS A 306 10.69 3.50 -15.72
C LYS A 306 10.84 2.03 -16.14
N ALA A 307 9.76 1.41 -16.61
CA ALA A 307 9.78 0.02 -17.08
C ALA A 307 10.64 -0.14 -18.35
N ALA A 308 10.51 0.79 -19.30
CA ALA A 308 11.31 0.80 -20.53
C ALA A 308 12.81 0.92 -20.19
N ARG A 309 13.19 1.85 -19.29
CA ARG A 309 14.57 1.98 -18.80
C ARG A 309 15.08 0.73 -18.13
N LYS A 310 14.27 0.06 -17.29
CA LYS A 310 14.66 -1.21 -16.66
C LYS A 310 14.94 -2.28 -17.71
N ALA A 311 14.03 -2.49 -18.66
CA ALA A 311 14.21 -3.45 -19.76
C ALA A 311 15.47 -3.16 -20.58
N PHE A 312 15.74 -1.89 -20.81
CA PHE A 312 16.89 -1.41 -21.55
C PHE A 312 18.22 -1.60 -20.80
N ILE A 313 18.29 -1.26 -19.51
CA ILE A 313 19.49 -1.49 -18.66
C ILE A 313 19.81 -2.98 -18.56
N MET A 314 18.78 -3.83 -18.52
CA MET A 314 18.92 -5.27 -18.48
C MET A 314 19.17 -5.91 -19.87
N GLY A 315 19.30 -5.13 -20.94
CA GLY A 315 19.63 -5.62 -22.28
C GLY A 315 18.49 -6.33 -23.02
N SER A 316 17.25 -6.29 -22.52
CA SER A 316 16.10 -6.94 -23.17
C SER A 316 15.40 -6.01 -24.16
N PHE A 317 15.91 -5.96 -25.39
CA PHE A 317 15.34 -5.13 -26.47
C PHE A 317 13.95 -5.59 -26.91
N CYS A 318 13.64 -6.88 -26.79
CA CYS A 318 12.31 -7.40 -27.08
C CYS A 318 11.28 -6.84 -26.11
N THR A 319 11.55 -6.88 -24.79
CA THR A 319 10.66 -6.30 -23.77
C THR A 319 10.58 -4.79 -23.91
N PHE A 320 11.70 -4.10 -24.15
CA PHE A 320 11.72 -2.66 -24.41
C PHE A 320 10.80 -2.27 -25.58
N LYS A 321 10.91 -2.96 -26.73
CA LYS A 321 10.04 -2.72 -27.89
C LYS A 321 8.57 -3.03 -27.61
N ARG A 322 8.28 -4.05 -26.80
CA ARG A 322 6.90 -4.37 -26.37
C ARG A 322 6.32 -3.23 -25.54
N ILE A 323 7.08 -2.70 -24.57
CA ILE A 323 6.67 -1.56 -23.73
C ILE A 323 6.37 -0.31 -24.60
N LEU A 324 7.27 0.03 -25.54
CA LEU A 324 7.07 1.20 -26.39
C LEU A 324 5.92 1.07 -27.40
N LYS A 325 5.47 -0.15 -27.66
CA LYS A 325 4.34 -0.45 -28.55
C LYS A 325 3.05 -0.72 -27.78
N LEU A 326 3.04 -0.59 -26.45
CA LEU A 326 1.84 -0.78 -25.65
C LEU A 326 0.74 0.16 -26.16
N ARG A 327 -0.37 -0.44 -26.55
CA ARG A 327 -1.63 0.24 -26.83
C ARG A 327 -2.64 -0.29 -25.84
N ILE A 328 -3.06 0.54 -24.91
CA ILE A 328 -4.10 0.21 -23.92
C ILE A 328 -5.24 1.20 -24.15
N GLY A 329 -6.49 0.72 -24.13
CA GLY A 329 -7.68 1.54 -24.35
C GLY A 329 -7.67 2.78 -23.46
N GLY A 330 -8.06 3.94 -23.99
CA GLY A 330 -7.92 5.24 -23.29
C GLY A 330 -6.57 5.95 -23.51
N TYR A 331 -5.51 5.23 -23.90
CA TYR A 331 -4.17 5.79 -24.18
C TYR A 331 -3.67 5.42 -25.59
N PRO A 332 -4.40 5.76 -26.67
CA PRO A 332 -4.09 5.29 -28.03
C PRO A 332 -2.80 5.88 -28.61
N ASN A 333 -2.36 7.03 -28.08
CA ASN A 333 -1.20 7.78 -28.55
C ASN A 333 -0.36 8.26 -27.37
N ILE A 334 0.31 7.34 -26.68
CA ILE A 334 1.45 7.70 -25.85
C ILE A 334 2.56 8.19 -26.78
N LYS A 335 2.49 9.47 -27.16
CA LYS A 335 3.56 10.17 -27.86
C LYS A 335 4.70 10.31 -26.86
N PHE A 336 5.58 9.32 -26.85
CA PHE A 336 6.81 9.34 -26.07
C PHE A 336 7.61 10.61 -26.37
N GLN A 337 7.54 11.60 -25.50
CA GLN A 337 8.45 12.73 -25.50
C GLN A 337 9.54 12.41 -24.47
N LEU A 338 10.70 11.98 -24.98
CA LEU A 338 11.99 11.83 -24.31
C LEU A 338 12.19 10.62 -23.36
N ILE A 339 12.97 9.64 -23.83
CA ILE A 339 13.65 8.66 -22.96
C ILE A 339 15.08 9.20 -22.73
N PHE A 340 15.38 9.65 -21.52
CA PHE A 340 16.71 10.17 -21.16
C PHE A 340 17.65 9.05 -20.73
N LEU A 341 18.55 8.59 -21.59
CA LEU A 341 19.44 7.47 -21.27
C LEU A 341 20.81 8.01 -20.85
N ARG A 342 20.99 8.22 -19.53
CA ARG A 342 22.31 8.53 -18.95
C ARG A 342 23.14 7.23 -18.83
N GLY A 343 24.39 7.27 -19.28
CA GLY A 343 25.41 6.29 -18.92
C GLY A 343 25.55 5.06 -19.82
N VAL A 344 25.05 5.05 -21.06
CA VAL A 344 25.24 3.91 -21.96
C VAL A 344 26.34 4.12 -22.99
N SER A 345 27.24 3.15 -23.11
CA SER A 345 28.45 3.21 -23.95
C SER A 345 28.54 2.13 -25.04
N ASN A 346 27.55 1.25 -25.18
CA ASN A 346 27.61 0.14 -26.15
C ASN A 346 27.31 0.64 -27.58
N SER A 347 28.16 0.33 -28.57
CA SER A 347 28.06 0.84 -29.96
C SER A 347 27.04 0.09 -30.83
N LYS A 348 26.95 -1.24 -30.71
CA LYS A 348 25.92 -2.06 -31.39
C LYS A 348 24.51 -1.62 -31.00
N PHE A 349 24.40 -1.20 -29.75
CA PHE A 349 23.20 -0.69 -29.11
C PHE A 349 22.74 0.67 -29.62
N LEU A 350 23.66 1.64 -29.80
CA LEU A 350 23.34 2.93 -30.43
C LEU A 350 22.79 2.74 -31.83
N PHE A 351 23.32 1.75 -32.55
CA PHE A 351 22.94 1.42 -33.91
C PHE A 351 21.53 0.81 -34.02
N ASP A 352 21.18 -0.13 -33.12
CA ASP A 352 19.83 -0.73 -33.09
C ASP A 352 18.76 0.28 -32.67
N MET A 353 19.10 1.22 -31.77
CA MET A 353 18.25 2.36 -31.39
C MET A 353 18.03 3.33 -32.56
N ALA A 354 19.09 3.69 -33.30
CA ALA A 354 18.98 4.54 -34.48
C ALA A 354 18.11 3.88 -35.58
N ARG A 355 18.26 2.57 -35.80
CA ARG A 355 17.37 1.80 -36.70
C ARG A 355 15.92 1.77 -36.22
N PHE A 356 15.70 1.67 -34.92
CA PHE A 356 14.35 1.66 -34.34
C PHE A 356 13.67 3.03 -34.47
N ALA A 357 14.36 4.12 -34.14
CA ALA A 357 13.90 5.49 -34.33
C ALA A 357 13.59 5.79 -35.82
N TYR A 358 14.43 5.30 -36.73
CA TYR A 358 14.22 5.43 -38.18
C TYR A 358 12.98 4.67 -38.69
N ARG A 359 12.60 3.55 -38.05
CA ARG A 359 11.46 2.72 -38.48
C ARG A 359 10.10 3.20 -37.97
N ILE A 360 10.04 4.04 -36.94
CA ILE A 360 8.78 4.59 -36.42
C ILE A 360 8.53 5.95 -37.07
N ARG A 361 7.86 5.95 -38.23
CA ARG A 361 7.62 7.14 -39.07
C ARG A 361 6.61 8.19 -38.53
N ARG A 362 6.20 8.15 -37.24
CA ARG A 362 5.25 9.13 -36.68
C ARG A 362 5.50 9.39 -35.19
N GLY A 363 6.33 10.40 -34.89
CA GLY A 363 6.59 10.91 -33.54
C GLY A 363 8.04 11.39 -33.40
N LEU A 364 8.26 12.58 -32.84
CA LEU A 364 9.60 13.14 -32.64
C LEU A 364 10.27 12.41 -31.46
N TYR A 365 11.20 11.50 -31.75
CA TYR A 365 11.99 10.81 -30.72
C TYR A 365 13.34 11.52 -30.56
N ILE A 366 13.53 12.27 -29.47
CA ILE A 366 14.85 12.83 -29.13
C ILE A 366 15.51 11.91 -28.11
N LEU A 367 16.59 11.26 -28.55
CA LEU A 367 17.48 10.47 -27.71
C LEU A 367 18.65 11.37 -27.26
N VAL A 368 18.65 11.81 -26.00
CA VAL A 368 19.78 12.55 -25.44
C VAL A 368 20.69 11.58 -24.68
N ILE A 369 21.85 11.28 -25.27
CA ILE A 369 22.90 10.47 -24.64
C ILE A 369 23.96 11.41 -24.12
N ARG A 370 23.99 11.64 -22.81
CA ARG A 370 25.06 12.42 -22.18
C ARG A 370 26.22 11.49 -21.87
N ARG A 371 27.29 11.58 -22.67
CA ARG A 371 28.59 10.98 -22.35
C ARG A 371 29.17 11.80 -21.19
N HIS A 372 29.42 11.19 -20.02
CA HIS A 372 30.38 11.78 -19.09
C HIS A 372 31.76 11.55 -19.71
N SER A 373 32.26 12.52 -20.47
CA SER A 373 33.71 12.76 -20.48
C SER A 373 34.06 13.36 -19.12
N ARG A 374 35.18 12.88 -18.55
CA ARG A 374 35.73 13.35 -17.27
C ARG A 374 35.75 14.86 -17.16
#